data_AF-A0A7S1J1G6-F1
#
_entry.id   AF-A0A7S1J1G6-F1
#
_cell.length_a   1.000
_cell.length_b   1.000
_cell.length_c   1.000
_cell.angle_alpha   90.00
_cell.angle_beta   90.00
_cell.angle_gamma   90.00
#
_symmetry.space_group_name_H-M   'P 1'
#
loop_
_entity.id
_entity.type
_entity.pdbx_description
1 polymer ?
#
loop_
_entity_poly.entity_id
_entity_poly.type
_entity_poly.pdbx_seq_one_letter_code
_entity_poly.pdbx_strand_id
1 'polypeptide(L)'
;SFAAQDVGNCLKTMYTNVVYLHKDGVLPLLACARWLQFSDVITTCEQFLCDNIHIFGLEAIVSSEFNNEAAKMRYLCQVVANVTTHPLFPYIPSELLAQTLSYDCVHLPNEFHRCKVVGEYDKQSVKTGH
;
A
#
# COMPACT_ATOMS: atom_id res chain seq x y z
N SER A 1 19.01 6.24 4.63
CA SER A 1 20.14 6.55 3.73
C SER A 1 19.78 5.98 2.37
N PHE A 2 19.72 6.80 1.32
CA PHE A 2 19.45 6.31 -0.03
C PHE A 2 20.60 5.42 -0.50
N ALA A 3 20.31 4.26 -1.10
CA ALA A 3 21.38 3.49 -1.71
C ALA A 3 21.88 4.28 -2.94
N ALA A 4 23.19 4.28 -3.17
CA ALA A 4 23.78 4.96 -4.34
C ALA A 4 23.15 4.51 -5.68
N GLN A 5 22.59 3.29 -5.69
CA GLN A 5 21.89 2.72 -6.82
C GLN A 5 20.53 3.38 -7.12
N ASP A 6 19.80 3.84 -6.09
CA ASP A 6 18.49 4.50 -6.27
C ASP A 6 18.66 5.88 -6.92
N VAL A 7 19.67 6.62 -6.46
CA VAL A 7 20.08 7.88 -7.06
C VAL A 7 20.55 7.68 -8.50
N GLY A 8 21.35 6.63 -8.74
CA GLY A 8 21.79 6.26 -10.08
C GLY A 8 20.64 5.97 -11.05
N ASN A 9 19.57 5.31 -10.57
CA ASN A 9 18.38 5.03 -11.38
C ASN A 9 17.57 6.31 -11.71
N CYS A 10 17.41 7.22 -10.73
CA CYS A 10 16.82 8.54 -10.99
C CYS A 10 17.63 9.33 -12.03
N LEU A 11 18.96 9.37 -11.89
CA LEU A 11 19.84 10.05 -12.85
C LEU A 11 19.75 9.41 -14.24
N LYS A 12 19.81 8.07 -14.34
CA LYS A 12 19.69 7.35 -15.61
C LYS A 12 18.36 7.64 -16.30
N THR A 13 17.27 7.74 -15.54
CA THR A 13 15.95 8.09 -16.07
C THR A 13 15.98 9.48 -16.71
N MET A 14 16.61 10.48 -16.09
CA MET A 14 16.75 11.81 -16.70
C MET A 14 17.52 11.80 -18.03
N TYR A 15 18.59 11.02 -18.11
CA TYR A 15 19.43 10.98 -19.32
C TYR A 15 18.83 10.14 -20.45
N THR A 16 17.91 9.23 -20.14
CA THR A 16 17.37 8.27 -21.12
C THR A 16 15.88 8.46 -21.41
N ASN A 17 15.15 9.23 -20.60
CA ASN A 17 13.68 9.28 -20.58
C ASN A 17 13.01 7.91 -20.44
N VAL A 18 13.71 6.91 -19.88
CA VAL A 18 13.16 5.57 -19.64
C VAL A 18 13.21 5.25 -18.15
N VAL A 19 12.03 4.98 -17.58
CA VAL A 19 11.88 4.50 -16.19
C VAL A 19 11.73 2.98 -16.21
N TYR A 20 12.60 2.27 -15.50
CA TYR A 20 12.45 0.82 -15.26
C TYR A 20 11.90 0.61 -13.85
N LEU A 21 10.68 0.11 -13.75
CA LEU A 21 10.00 -0.13 -12.47
C LEU A 21 10.02 -1.61 -12.12
N HIS A 22 10.44 -1.89 -10.90
CA HIS A 22 10.44 -3.21 -10.30
C HIS A 22 9.85 -3.12 -8.90
N LYS A 23 9.27 -4.24 -8.42
CA LYS A 23 8.63 -4.30 -7.09
C LYS A 23 9.54 -3.76 -5.99
N ASP A 24 10.77 -4.26 -5.90
CA ASP A 24 11.65 -3.92 -4.78
C ASP A 24 12.28 -2.52 -4.92
N GLY A 25 12.22 -1.92 -6.11
CA GLY A 25 12.88 -0.65 -6.41
C GLY A 25 11.96 0.56 -6.50
N VAL A 26 10.65 0.39 -6.65
CA VAL A 26 9.75 1.52 -6.92
C VAL A 26 9.57 2.44 -5.71
N LEU A 27 9.52 1.93 -4.48
CA LEU A 27 9.37 2.76 -3.28
C LEU A 27 10.64 3.60 -3.01
N PRO A 28 11.86 3.03 -3.04
CA PRO A 28 13.09 3.82 -2.99
C PRO A 28 13.22 4.83 -4.13
N LEU A 29 12.84 4.43 -5.35
CA LEU A 29 12.86 5.31 -6.52
C LEU A 29 11.88 6.48 -6.35
N LEU A 30 10.66 6.22 -5.86
CA LEU A 30 9.66 7.25 -5.59
C LEU A 30 10.15 8.24 -4.52
N ALA A 31 10.74 7.75 -3.43
CA ALA A 31 11.34 8.59 -2.40
C ALA A 31 12.46 9.48 -2.97
N CYS A 32 13.33 8.90 -3.80
CA CYS A 32 14.41 9.64 -4.46
C CYS A 32 13.87 10.68 -5.46
N ALA A 33 12.87 10.32 -6.27
CA ALA A 33 12.23 11.21 -7.23
C ALA A 33 11.53 12.38 -6.53
N ARG A 34 10.88 12.14 -5.38
CA ARG A 34 10.30 13.20 -4.53
C ARG A 34 11.36 14.14 -3.98
N TRP A 35 12.46 13.59 -3.46
CA TRP A 35 13.56 14.38 -2.95
C TRP A 35 14.20 15.28 -4.03
N LEU A 36 14.34 14.75 -5.25
CA LEU A 36 14.87 15.48 -6.41
C LEU A 36 13.82 16.32 -7.17
N GLN A 37 12.54 16.24 -6.77
CA GLN A 37 11.40 16.90 -7.39
C GLN A 37 11.17 16.54 -8.87
N PHE A 38 11.34 15.27 -9.25
CA PHE A 38 11.08 14.78 -10.61
C PHE A 38 9.62 14.35 -10.79
N SER A 39 8.76 15.32 -11.12
CA SER A 39 7.30 15.16 -11.26
C SER A 39 6.88 13.96 -12.11
N ASP A 40 7.53 13.74 -13.25
CA ASP A 40 7.12 12.71 -14.20
C ASP A 40 7.45 11.31 -13.68
N VAL A 41 8.58 11.16 -13.00
CA VAL A 41 8.98 9.91 -12.34
C VAL A 41 8.09 9.65 -11.13
N ILE A 42 7.75 10.68 -10.35
CA ILE A 42 6.80 10.58 -9.23
C ILE A 42 5.47 10.06 -9.75
N THR A 43 4.89 10.71 -10.76
CA THR A 43 3.59 10.35 -11.35
C THR A 43 3.61 8.91 -11.87
N THR A 44 4.69 8.52 -12.56
CA THR A 44 4.87 7.18 -13.11
C THR A 44 4.97 6.11 -12.01
N CYS A 45 5.75 6.37 -10.95
CA CYS A 45 5.87 5.47 -9.80
C CYS A 45 4.54 5.34 -9.03
N GLU A 46 3.83 6.44 -8.79
CA GLU A 46 2.54 6.45 -8.10
C GLU A 46 1.46 5.70 -8.89
N GLN A 47 1.43 5.87 -10.21
CA GLN A 47 0.52 5.13 -11.09
C GLN A 47 0.84 3.62 -11.04
N PHE A 48 2.11 3.25 -11.15
CA PHE A 48 2.52 1.85 -11.08
C PHE A 48 2.17 1.20 -9.73
N LEU A 49 2.36 1.92 -8.62
CA LEU A 49 1.97 1.48 -7.28
C LEU A 49 0.44 1.33 -7.17
N CYS A 50 -0.35 2.23 -7.74
CA CYS A 50 -1.82 2.09 -7.77
C CYS A 50 -2.25 0.84 -8.53
N ASP A 51 -1.71 0.63 -9.74
CA ASP A 51 -2.11 -0.48 -10.62
C ASP A 51 -1.70 -1.84 -10.05
N ASN A 52 -0.60 -1.87 -9.28
CA ASN A 52 0.00 -3.09 -8.77
C ASN A 52 -0.07 -3.19 -7.24
N ILE A 53 -0.93 -2.42 -6.57
CA ILE A 53 -0.97 -2.33 -5.10
C ILE A 53 -1.11 -3.69 -4.40
N HIS A 54 -1.80 -4.63 -5.05
CA HIS A 54 -1.98 -6.01 -4.60
C HIS A 54 -0.67 -6.82 -4.53
N ILE A 55 0.34 -6.47 -5.33
CA ILE A 55 1.66 -7.10 -5.36
C ILE A 55 2.53 -6.64 -4.19
N PHE A 56 2.38 -5.36 -3.80
CA PHE A 56 3.08 -4.75 -2.67
C PHE A 56 2.40 -5.04 -1.34
N GLY A 57 1.08 -5.18 -1.35
CA GLY A 57 0.29 -5.49 -0.17
C GLY A 57 0.44 -4.42 0.91
N LEU A 58 0.80 -4.84 2.11
CA LEU A 58 0.95 -3.97 3.28
C LEU A 58 2.08 -2.96 3.14
N GLU A 59 3.15 -3.28 2.41
CA GLU A 59 4.32 -2.40 2.26
C GLU A 59 3.92 -1.06 1.61
N ALA A 60 3.12 -1.12 0.54
CA ALA A 60 2.60 0.09 -0.10
C ALA A 60 1.57 0.83 0.78
N ILE A 61 0.79 0.10 1.57
CA ILE A 61 -0.21 0.69 2.48
C ILE A 61 0.47 1.54 3.56
N VAL A 62 1.50 0.98 4.22
CA VAL A 62 2.17 1.65 5.35
C VAL A 62 3.22 2.66 4.90
N SER A 63 3.64 2.63 3.63
CA SER A 63 4.66 3.54 3.12
C SER A 63 4.19 5.00 3.10
N SER A 64 5.00 5.89 3.70
CA SER A 64 4.88 7.34 3.57
C SER A 64 5.17 7.84 2.15
N GLU A 65 5.92 7.06 1.38
CA GLU A 65 6.35 7.42 0.04
C GLU A 65 5.24 7.27 -0.99
N PHE A 66 4.23 6.45 -0.71
CA PHE A 66 3.05 6.35 -1.55
C PHE A 66 1.92 7.18 -0.95
N ASN A 67 1.71 8.41 -1.41
CA ASN A 67 0.74 9.35 -0.80
C ASN A 67 -0.63 9.32 -1.51
N ASN A 68 -1.14 8.13 -1.81
CA ASN A 68 -2.47 7.96 -2.41
C ASN A 68 -3.39 7.20 -1.45
N GLU A 69 -3.91 7.94 -0.46
CA GLU A 69 -4.76 7.41 0.59
C GLU A 69 -6.04 6.75 0.06
N ALA A 70 -6.61 7.29 -1.03
CA ALA A 70 -7.78 6.69 -1.67
C ALA A 70 -7.47 5.30 -2.27
N ALA A 71 -6.33 5.13 -2.93
CA ALA A 71 -5.90 3.83 -3.47
C ALA A 71 -5.60 2.82 -2.36
N LYS A 72 -4.86 3.25 -1.32
CA LYS A 72 -4.58 2.42 -0.13
C LYS A 72 -5.86 1.95 0.54
N MET A 73 -6.78 2.87 0.80
CA MET A 73 -8.03 2.57 1.49
C MET A 73 -8.94 1.67 0.65
N ARG A 74 -9.01 1.89 -0.67
CA ARG A 74 -9.75 0.99 -1.58
C ARG A 74 -9.22 -0.44 -1.54
N TYR A 75 -7.90 -0.61 -1.53
CA TYR A 75 -7.30 -1.94 -1.43
C TYR A 75 -7.55 -2.58 -0.06
N LEU A 76 -7.35 -1.84 1.04
CA LEU A 76 -7.69 -2.29 2.39
C LEU A 76 -9.16 -2.74 2.49
N CYS A 77 -10.09 -2.00 1.89
CA CYS A 77 -11.50 -2.40 1.84
C CYS A 77 -11.70 -3.75 1.13
N GLN A 78 -10.94 -4.06 0.07
CA GLN A 78 -11.01 -5.36 -0.61
C GLN A 78 -10.45 -6.49 0.25
N VAL A 79 -9.38 -6.22 1.01
CA VAL A 79 -8.82 -7.19 1.96
C VAL A 79 -9.83 -7.48 3.07
N VAL A 80 -10.43 -6.43 3.63
CA VAL A 80 -11.44 -6.50 4.71
C VAL A 80 -12.77 -7.07 4.20
N ALA A 81 -13.14 -6.90 2.94
CA ALA A 81 -14.31 -7.59 2.38
C ALA A 81 -14.11 -9.12 2.31
N ASN A 82 -12.86 -9.58 2.26
CA ASN A 82 -12.49 -10.99 2.10
C ASN A 82 -11.76 -11.54 3.34
N VAL A 83 -12.19 -11.16 4.56
CA VAL A 83 -11.48 -11.46 5.83
C VAL A 83 -11.11 -12.92 6.04
N THR A 84 -11.93 -13.84 5.51
CA THR A 84 -11.77 -15.27 5.71
C THR A 84 -10.76 -15.92 4.77
N THR A 85 -10.42 -15.27 3.66
CA THR A 85 -9.62 -15.87 2.58
C THR A 85 -8.42 -15.02 2.19
N HIS A 86 -8.41 -13.73 2.52
CA HIS A 86 -7.33 -12.86 2.08
C HIS A 86 -6.06 -13.06 2.93
N PRO A 87 -4.91 -13.40 2.32
CA PRO A 87 -3.70 -13.79 3.05
C PRO A 87 -3.09 -12.64 3.88
N LEU A 88 -3.35 -11.39 3.49
CA LEU A 88 -2.85 -10.20 4.21
C LEU A 88 -3.73 -9.77 5.38
N PHE A 89 -4.96 -10.29 5.51
CA PHE A 89 -5.88 -9.86 6.56
C PHE A 89 -5.30 -10.00 7.98
N PRO A 90 -4.64 -11.12 8.35
CA PRO A 90 -4.08 -11.29 9.71
C PRO A 90 -2.96 -10.30 10.06
N TYR A 91 -2.38 -9.66 9.05
CA TYR A 91 -1.21 -8.80 9.20
C TYR A 91 -1.57 -7.30 9.12
N ILE A 92 -2.85 -6.96 8.92
CA ILE A 92 -3.30 -5.56 8.95
C ILE A 92 -3.17 -5.04 10.40
N PRO A 93 -2.46 -3.93 10.66
CA PRO A 93 -2.42 -3.30 11.97
C PRO A 93 -3.81 -2.88 12.46
N SER A 94 -4.04 -2.93 13.78
CA SER A 94 -5.35 -2.62 14.37
C SER A 94 -5.80 -1.18 14.09
N GLU A 95 -4.85 -0.24 14.04
CA GLU A 95 -5.14 1.17 13.70
C GLU A 95 -5.64 1.31 12.26
N LEU A 96 -4.99 0.61 11.31
CA LEU A 96 -5.40 0.60 9.91
C LEU A 96 -6.73 -0.11 9.71
N LEU A 97 -6.99 -1.18 10.47
CA LEU A 97 -8.27 -1.86 10.46
C LEU A 97 -9.39 -0.94 10.98
N ALA A 98 -9.16 -0.23 12.09
CA ALA A 98 -10.12 0.70 12.66
C ALA A 98 -10.42 1.88 11.70
N GLN A 99 -9.38 2.43 11.06
CA GLN A 99 -9.54 3.45 10.01
C GLN A 99 -10.34 2.92 8.83
N THR A 100 -10.04 1.70 8.38
CA THR A 100 -10.77 1.06 7.27
C THR A 100 -12.23 0.87 7.65
N LEU A 101 -12.55 0.34 8.83
CA LEU A 101 -13.93 0.18 9.27
C LEU A 101 -14.66 1.51 9.45
N SER A 102 -13.96 2.60 9.75
CA SER A 102 -14.54 3.93 9.90
C SER A 102 -14.72 4.66 8.57
N TYR A 103 -14.23 4.10 7.45
CA TYR A 103 -14.24 4.77 6.16
C TYR A 103 -15.62 4.66 5.49
N ASP A 104 -16.25 5.80 5.19
CA ASP A 104 -17.62 5.86 4.65
C ASP A 104 -17.79 5.18 3.27
N CYS A 105 -16.68 5.00 2.54
CA CYS A 105 -16.67 4.33 1.24
C CYS A 105 -16.55 2.80 1.33
N VAL A 106 -16.47 2.23 2.54
CA VAL A 106 -16.48 0.78 2.67
C VAL A 106 -17.91 0.29 2.40
N HIS A 107 -18.14 -0.13 1.16
CA HIS A 107 -19.25 -1.00 0.81
C HIS A 107 -19.04 -2.40 1.43
N LEU A 108 -18.89 -2.45 2.76
CA LEU A 108 -19.19 -3.67 3.49
C LEU A 108 -20.71 -3.83 3.38
N PRO A 109 -21.20 -4.96 2.86
CA PRO A 109 -22.59 -5.10 2.43
C PRO A 109 -23.62 -4.85 3.54
N ASN A 110 -23.22 -4.84 4.82
CA ASN A 110 -24.03 -4.48 5.99
C ASN A 110 -23.17 -4.35 7.26
N GLU A 111 -23.74 -3.81 8.34
CA GLU A 111 -23.12 -3.78 9.69
C GLU A 111 -22.72 -5.18 10.20
N PHE A 112 -23.47 -6.22 9.83
CA PHE A 112 -23.15 -7.59 10.20
C PHE A 112 -21.77 -8.03 9.66
N HIS A 113 -21.39 -7.56 8.48
CA HIS A 113 -20.06 -7.81 7.92
C HIS A 113 -18.96 -7.11 8.73
N ARG A 114 -19.22 -5.90 9.25
CA ARG A 114 -18.27 -5.19 10.13
C ARG A 114 -18.03 -5.96 11.43
N CYS A 115 -19.10 -6.49 12.05
CA CYS A 115 -18.97 -7.35 13.23
C CYS A 115 -18.20 -8.64 12.92
N LYS A 116 -18.42 -9.25 11.74
CA LYS A 116 -17.66 -10.43 11.30
C LYS A 116 -16.17 -10.13 11.16
N VAL A 117 -15.82 -8.98 10.58
CA VAL A 117 -14.41 -8.55 10.43
C VAL A 117 -13.73 -8.48 11.79
N VAL A 118 -14.35 -7.80 12.74
CA VAL A 118 -13.80 -7.65 14.10
C VAL A 118 -13.66 -9.01 14.79
N GLY A 119 -14.69 -9.86 14.69
CA GLY A 119 -14.66 -11.20 15.28
C GLY A 119 -13.60 -12.14 14.68
N GLU A 120 -13.33 -12.02 13.38
CA GLU A 120 -12.24 -12.80 12.75
C GLU A 120 -10.87 -12.23 13.10
N TYR A 121 -10.74 -10.91 13.23
CA TYR A 121 -9.50 -10.28 13.65
C TYR A 121 -9.12 -10.67 15.08
N ASP A 122 -10.08 -10.68 16.02
CA ASP A 122 -9.86 -11.08 17.42
C ASP A 122 -9.48 -12.56 17.57
N LYS A 123 -10.08 -13.45 16.76
CA LYS A 123 -9.66 -14.87 16.72
C LYS A 123 -8.24 -15.06 16.21
N GLN A 124 -7.77 -14.15 15.35
CA GLN A 124 -6.46 -14.25 14.70
C GLN A 124 -5.38 -13.57 15.54
N SER A 125 -5.64 -12.43 16.18
CA SER A 125 -4.71 -11.76 17.11
C SER A 125 -4.25 -12.69 18.23
N VAL A 126 -5.19 -13.47 18.79
CA VAL A 126 -4.92 -14.51 19.80
C VAL A 126 -3.97 -15.60 19.29
N LYS A 127 -3.93 -15.87 17.98
CA LYS A 127 -3.03 -16.84 17.35
C LYS A 127 -1.69 -16.26 16.93
N THR A 128 -1.64 -14.99 16.53
CA THR A 128 -0.45 -14.33 16.00
C THR A 128 0.35 -13.55 17.06
N GLY A 129 -0.17 -13.42 18.28
CA GLY A 129 0.54 -12.78 19.40
C GLY A 129 0.60 -11.25 19.29
N HIS A 130 -0.46 -10.65 18.75
CA HIS A 130 -0.66 -9.20 18.71
C HIS A 130 -1.43 -8.69 19.93
#